data_AF-A0A8I1S5I2-F1
#
_entry.id   AF-A0A8I1S5I2-F1
#
_cell.length_a   1.000
_cell.length_b   1.000
_cell.length_c   1.000
_cell.angle_alpha   90.00
_cell.angle_beta   90.00
_cell.angle_gamma   90.00
#
_symmetry.space_group_name_H-M   'P 1'
#
loop_
_entity.id
_entity.type
_entity.pdbx_description
1 polymer ?
#
loop_
_entity_poly.entity_id
_entity_poly.type
_entity_poly.pdbx_seq_one_letter_code
_entity_poly.pdbx_strand_id
1 'polypeptide(L)'
;MAKRSDSGTGKSRPAPPAAGPPALKITTHRALVGERTAIIAALAADPRSSRMLAANPALALRAVGVQLSPAIADHILHAVQQPAEVRSRRAELITALTKDLGTAPHPSDPARLAEILFGALHLHPLATAGRQPTYLPAIPAASQDRLRALLPTPDHRLPARSVPTPPTEPTAPTAPPTRPPPVWRLDLDAPVPPLPRARSRPKQVTLPELWFYLPSHELVRPLLELGILEVSVMPVLPPGAFAKVRDGGQTGGLTDWIESVTFPRGSRKAAPP
;
A
#
# COMPACT_ATOMS: atom_id res chain seq x y z
N MET A 1 65.08 -53.41 -20.14
CA MET A 1 63.79 -53.27 -19.44
C MET A 1 63.48 -51.78 -19.29
N ALA A 2 62.44 -51.31 -19.97
CA ALA A 2 62.08 -49.90 -20.06
C ALA A 2 61.25 -49.46 -18.85
N LYS A 3 61.58 -48.28 -18.30
CA LYS A 3 60.73 -47.53 -17.36
C LYS A 3 59.60 -46.85 -18.15
N ARG A 4 58.36 -47.01 -17.70
CA ARG A 4 57.25 -46.09 -18.02
C ARG A 4 56.55 -45.70 -16.72
N SER A 5 56.39 -44.39 -16.59
CA SER A 5 55.60 -43.69 -15.59
C SER A 5 54.13 -44.08 -15.67
N ASP A 6 53.41 -44.04 -14.55
CA ASP A 6 52.04 -43.53 -14.61
C ASP A 6 51.67 -42.76 -13.34
N SER A 7 51.25 -41.52 -13.58
CA SER A 7 50.87 -40.49 -12.63
C SER A 7 49.37 -40.62 -12.34
N GLY A 8 49.02 -41.16 -11.18
CA GLY A 8 47.65 -41.17 -10.67
C GLY A 8 47.28 -39.82 -10.07
N THR A 9 46.64 -38.94 -10.85
CA THR A 9 45.94 -37.74 -10.38
C THR A 9 44.81 -38.11 -9.42
N GLY A 10 45.01 -37.87 -8.13
CA GLY A 10 43.95 -37.90 -7.14
C GLY A 10 42.92 -36.79 -7.42
N LYS A 11 41.72 -37.18 -7.82
CA LYS A 11 40.55 -36.29 -7.91
C LYS A 11 40.22 -35.75 -6.53
N SER A 12 40.64 -34.52 -6.25
CA SER A 12 40.20 -33.75 -5.10
C SER A 12 38.68 -33.56 -5.17
N ARG A 13 37.97 -34.15 -4.21
CA ARG A 13 36.53 -33.95 -4.00
C ARG A 13 36.28 -32.44 -3.78
N PRO A 14 35.35 -31.80 -4.50
CA PRO A 14 35.03 -30.41 -4.23
C PRO A 14 34.48 -30.31 -2.80
N ALA A 15 34.99 -29.34 -2.05
CA ALA A 15 34.54 -29.05 -0.69
C ALA A 15 33.02 -28.83 -0.69
N PRO A 16 32.29 -29.30 0.35
CA PRO A 16 30.89 -28.97 0.49
C PRO A 16 30.72 -27.44 0.51
N PRO A 17 29.65 -26.90 -0.11
CA PRO A 17 29.41 -25.46 -0.08
C PRO A 17 29.39 -25.00 1.38
N ALA A 18 30.07 -23.89 1.66
CA ALA A 18 30.14 -23.28 2.98
C ALA A 18 28.74 -23.29 3.61
N ALA A 19 28.63 -23.85 4.81
CA ALA A 19 27.39 -23.85 5.57
C ALA A 19 26.88 -22.40 5.60
N GLY A 20 25.68 -22.18 5.06
CA GLY A 20 25.03 -20.88 5.15
C GLY A 20 24.95 -20.44 6.62
N PRO A 21 24.72 -19.14 6.88
CA PRO A 21 24.61 -18.64 8.24
C PRO A 21 23.64 -19.52 9.07
N PRO A 22 23.95 -19.81 10.35
CA PRO A 22 23.16 -20.72 11.16
C PRO A 22 21.71 -20.26 11.17
N ALA A 23 20.79 -21.17 10.87
CA ALA A 23 19.38 -20.84 10.78
C ALA A 23 18.89 -20.36 12.15
N LEU A 24 18.59 -19.06 12.27
CA LEU A 24 18.09 -18.46 13.50
C LEU A 24 16.68 -18.98 13.76
N LYS A 25 16.50 -19.84 14.76
CA LYS A 25 15.20 -20.42 15.10
C LYS A 25 14.47 -19.55 16.12
N ILE A 26 13.41 -18.88 15.67
CA ILE A 26 12.62 -17.95 16.48
C ILE A 26 11.24 -18.55 16.70
N THR A 27 11.00 -19.01 17.92
CA THR A 27 9.73 -19.59 18.34
C THR A 27 8.94 -18.69 19.28
N THR A 28 9.58 -17.66 19.87
CA THR A 28 8.99 -16.77 20.87
C THR A 28 9.30 -15.30 20.57
N HIS A 29 8.47 -14.40 21.10
CA HIS A 29 8.69 -12.96 21.00
C HIS A 29 10.01 -12.53 21.66
N ARG A 30 10.36 -13.14 22.81
CA ARG A 30 11.63 -12.86 23.50
C ARG A 30 12.85 -13.22 22.63
N ALA A 31 12.79 -14.34 21.91
CA ALA A 31 13.83 -14.72 20.96
C ALA A 31 13.90 -13.75 19.77
N LEU A 32 12.75 -13.28 19.26
CA LEU A 32 12.71 -12.29 18.18
C LEU A 32 13.41 -10.98 18.57
N VAL A 33 13.18 -10.50 19.79
CA VAL A 33 13.85 -9.30 20.33
C VAL A 33 15.32 -9.55 20.63
N GLY A 34 15.65 -10.70 21.24
CA GLY A 34 17.01 -11.07 21.60
C GLY A 34 17.94 -11.23 20.40
N GLU A 35 17.43 -11.76 19.28
CA GLU A 35 18.19 -11.99 18.05
C GLU A 35 18.15 -10.79 17.08
N ARG A 36 17.59 -9.64 17.48
CA ARG A 36 17.38 -8.46 16.61
C ARG A 36 18.64 -8.08 15.82
N THR A 37 19.81 -8.05 16.47
CA THR A 37 21.07 -7.65 15.84
C THR A 37 21.48 -8.63 14.74
N ALA A 38 21.34 -9.94 15.00
CA ALA A 38 21.67 -10.98 14.04
C ALA A 38 20.70 -10.98 12.84
N ILE A 39 19.40 -10.75 13.11
CA ILE A 39 18.38 -10.60 12.06
C ILE A 39 18.67 -9.38 11.18
N ILE A 40 19.00 -8.24 11.78
CA ILE A 40 19.35 -7.02 11.03
C ILE A 40 20.59 -7.26 10.16
N ALA A 41 21.62 -7.92 10.70
CA ALA A 41 22.82 -8.25 9.95
C ALA A 41 22.53 -9.17 8.75
N ALA A 42 21.69 -10.20 8.95
CA ALA A 42 21.26 -11.10 7.87
C ALA A 42 20.47 -10.36 6.77
N LEU A 43 19.58 -9.45 7.16
CA LEU A 43 18.83 -8.61 6.21
C LEU A 43 19.73 -7.63 5.46
N ALA A 44 20.69 -7.00 6.15
CA ALA A 44 21.63 -6.05 5.55
C ALA A 44 22.59 -6.70 4.55
N ALA A 45 22.91 -7.99 4.74
CA ALA A 45 23.76 -8.75 3.84
C ALA A 45 23.10 -9.05 2.48
N ASP A 46 21.77 -8.98 2.38
CA ASP A 46 21.03 -9.14 1.13
C ASP A 46 20.44 -7.79 0.64
N PRO A 47 20.95 -7.21 -0.46
CA PRO A 47 20.44 -5.97 -1.05
C PRO A 47 18.95 -5.98 -1.42
N ARG A 48 18.33 -7.17 -1.56
CA ARG A 48 16.92 -7.34 -1.93
C ARG A 48 15.99 -7.37 -0.72
N SER A 49 16.53 -7.47 0.49
CA SER A 49 15.76 -7.61 1.73
C SER A 49 14.72 -6.51 1.93
N SER A 50 15.02 -5.27 1.54
CA SER A 50 14.07 -4.15 1.65
C SER A 50 12.79 -4.37 0.85
N ARG A 51 12.93 -4.85 -0.40
CA ARG A 51 11.78 -5.17 -1.28
C ARG A 51 11.03 -6.38 -0.77
N MET A 52 11.73 -7.40 -0.27
CA MET A 52 11.12 -8.60 0.31
C MET A 52 10.34 -8.27 1.57
N LEU A 53 10.87 -7.44 2.46
CA LEU A 53 10.21 -7.00 3.68
C LEU A 53 8.94 -6.21 3.39
N ALA A 54 8.99 -5.31 2.39
CA ALA A 54 7.82 -4.57 1.93
C ALA A 54 6.74 -5.47 1.32
N ALA A 55 7.14 -6.57 0.66
CA ALA A 55 6.21 -7.53 0.08
C ALA A 55 5.57 -8.44 1.14
N ASN A 56 6.38 -9.08 1.99
CA ASN A 56 5.92 -9.96 3.06
C ASN A 56 7.06 -10.15 4.09
N PRO A 57 6.97 -9.54 5.29
CA PRO A 57 8.06 -9.55 6.25
C PRO A 57 8.34 -10.93 6.85
N ALA A 58 7.32 -11.78 7.01
CA ALA A 58 7.51 -13.14 7.52
C ALA A 58 8.24 -14.03 6.51
N LEU A 59 7.92 -13.92 5.21
CA LEU A 59 8.61 -14.65 4.15
C LEU A 59 10.01 -14.09 3.89
N ALA A 60 10.22 -12.78 4.03
CA ALA A 60 11.52 -12.14 3.91
C ALA A 60 12.50 -12.67 4.97
N LEU A 61 12.07 -12.78 6.22
CA LEU A 61 12.87 -13.35 7.31
C LEU A 61 13.24 -14.82 7.03
N ARG A 62 12.29 -15.61 6.51
CA ARG A 62 12.57 -17.00 6.07
C ARG A 62 13.58 -17.06 4.93
N ALA A 63 13.53 -16.11 3.99
CA ALA A 63 14.45 -16.05 2.86
C ALA A 63 15.91 -15.78 3.27
N VAL A 64 16.11 -15.04 4.37
CA VAL A 64 17.45 -14.77 4.93
C VAL A 64 17.88 -15.78 6.01
N GLY A 65 17.19 -16.93 6.09
CA GLY A 65 17.58 -18.06 6.96
C GLY A 65 16.96 -18.07 8.36
N VAL A 66 15.99 -17.20 8.66
CA VAL A 66 15.29 -17.20 9.95
C VAL A 66 14.12 -18.19 9.94
N GLN A 67 14.14 -19.17 10.83
CA GLN A 67 13.04 -20.12 11.00
C GLN A 67 12.03 -19.56 12.00
N LEU A 68 10.87 -19.11 11.49
CA LEU A 68 9.76 -18.59 12.30
C LEU A 68 8.73 -19.69 12.59
N SER A 69 8.32 -19.80 13.86
CA SER A 69 7.09 -20.55 14.19
C SER A 69 5.86 -19.89 13.55
N PRO A 70 4.76 -20.63 13.34
CA PRO A 70 3.51 -20.06 12.82
C PRO A 70 3.01 -18.87 13.65
N ALA A 71 3.01 -18.99 14.98
CA ALA A 71 2.56 -17.94 15.88
C ALA A 71 3.39 -16.64 15.76
N ILE A 72 4.71 -16.74 15.53
CA ILE A 72 5.56 -15.56 15.34
C ILE A 72 5.39 -14.97 13.94
N ALA A 73 5.22 -15.81 12.92
CA ALA A 73 4.90 -15.33 11.57
C ALA A 73 3.59 -14.53 11.57
N ASP A 74 2.54 -15.06 12.20
CA ASP A 74 1.24 -14.38 12.33
C ASP A 74 1.37 -13.08 13.12
N HIS A 75 2.12 -13.09 14.23
CA HIS A 75 2.38 -11.89 15.01
C HIS A 75 3.08 -10.80 14.18
N ILE A 76 4.12 -11.15 13.42
CA ILE A 76 4.85 -10.20 12.56
C ILE A 76 3.92 -9.64 11.49
N LEU A 77 3.15 -10.50 10.81
CA LEU A 77 2.22 -10.07 9.78
C LEU A 77 1.16 -9.13 10.36
N HIS A 78 0.54 -9.48 11.50
CA HIS A 78 -0.45 -8.63 12.16
C HIS A 78 0.14 -7.30 12.65
N ALA A 79 1.34 -7.31 13.23
CA ALA A 79 1.99 -6.10 13.73
C ALA A 79 2.36 -5.12 12.61
N VAL A 80 2.75 -5.64 11.44
CA VAL A 80 3.08 -4.81 10.26
C VAL A 80 1.82 -4.34 9.55
N GLN A 81 0.80 -5.19 9.46
CA GLN A 81 -0.49 -4.86 8.87
C GLN A 81 -1.22 -3.77 9.64
N GLN A 82 -1.16 -3.79 10.98
CA GLN A 82 -1.79 -2.82 11.85
C GLN A 82 -0.85 -2.45 13.02
N PRO A 83 -0.17 -1.29 12.94
CA PRO A 83 0.65 -0.76 14.03
C PRO A 83 -0.12 -0.70 15.35
N ALA A 84 0.59 -0.75 16.49
CA ALA A 84 -0.05 -0.75 17.82
C ALA A 84 -0.99 0.45 18.03
N GLU A 85 -0.59 1.65 17.59
CA GLU A 85 -1.40 2.87 17.66
C GLU A 85 -2.72 2.73 16.88
N VAL A 86 -2.66 2.18 15.66
CA VAL A 86 -3.84 1.90 14.83
C VAL A 86 -4.77 0.90 15.51
N ARG A 87 -4.22 -0.16 16.12
CA ARG A 87 -5.01 -1.15 16.84
C ARG A 87 -5.70 -0.57 18.06
N SER A 88 -4.99 0.21 18.87
CA SER A 88 -5.56 0.91 20.02
C SER A 88 -6.68 1.85 19.60
N ARG A 89 -6.42 2.70 18.59
CA ARG A 89 -7.41 3.64 18.08
C ARG A 89 -8.65 2.94 17.51
N ARG A 90 -8.46 1.84 16.78
CA ARG A 90 -9.56 1.01 16.28
C ARG A 90 -10.40 0.44 17.43
N ALA A 91 -9.76 -0.08 18.48
CA ALA A 91 -10.46 -0.63 19.64
C ALA A 91 -11.25 0.45 20.40
N GLU A 92 -10.67 1.65 20.57
CA GLU A 92 -11.35 2.81 21.15
C GLU A 92 -12.59 3.20 20.36
N LEU A 93 -12.47 3.35 19.03
CA LEU A 93 -13.57 3.69 18.15
C LEU A 93 -14.68 2.64 18.17
N ILE A 94 -14.33 1.35 18.10
CA ILE A 94 -15.30 0.26 18.19
C ILE A 94 -16.05 0.33 19.52
N THR A 95 -15.34 0.52 20.63
CA THR A 95 -15.96 0.58 21.96
C THR A 95 -16.91 1.77 22.08
N ALA A 96 -16.47 2.97 21.67
CA ALA A 96 -17.28 4.18 21.72
C ALA A 96 -18.52 4.05 20.82
N LEU A 97 -18.33 3.67 19.55
CA LEU A 97 -19.43 3.53 18.59
C LEU A 97 -20.41 2.42 18.99
N THR A 98 -19.93 1.31 19.55
CA THR A 98 -20.82 0.23 20.01
C THR A 98 -21.67 0.69 21.19
N LYS A 99 -21.11 1.51 22.08
CA LYS A 99 -21.87 2.11 23.19
C LYS A 99 -22.99 3.01 22.67
N ASP A 100 -22.72 3.82 21.66
CA ASP A 100 -23.70 4.79 21.14
C ASP A 100 -24.72 4.15 20.18
N LEU A 101 -24.30 3.16 19.38
CA LEU A 101 -25.15 2.48 18.39
C LEU A 101 -25.83 1.22 18.92
N GLY A 102 -25.44 0.72 20.10
CA GLY A 102 -25.90 -0.53 20.69
C GLY A 102 -25.46 -1.81 19.96
N THR A 103 -24.74 -1.69 18.85
CA THR A 103 -24.27 -2.81 18.03
C THR A 103 -22.90 -2.52 17.41
N ALA A 104 -22.18 -3.57 17.00
CA ALA A 104 -20.88 -3.39 16.35
C ALA A 104 -21.02 -2.65 15.00
N PRO A 105 -20.24 -1.58 14.76
CA PRO A 105 -20.44 -0.69 13.61
C PRO A 105 -19.96 -1.23 12.26
N HIS A 106 -18.88 -2.01 12.20
CA HIS A 106 -18.26 -2.57 10.96
C HIS A 106 -18.49 -1.73 9.66
N PRO A 107 -18.01 -0.48 9.61
CA PRO A 107 -18.30 0.47 8.54
C PRO A 107 -17.63 0.12 7.19
N SER A 108 -16.73 -0.86 7.17
CA SER A 108 -16.18 -1.42 5.93
C SER A 108 -17.20 -2.24 5.10
N ASP A 109 -18.30 -2.69 5.71
CA ASP A 109 -19.43 -3.33 5.01
C ASP A 109 -20.44 -2.25 4.55
N PRO A 110 -20.62 -2.06 3.22
CA PRO A 110 -21.52 -1.02 2.70
C PRO A 110 -22.98 -1.20 3.08
N ALA A 111 -23.46 -2.44 3.23
CA ALA A 111 -24.84 -2.71 3.61
C ALA A 111 -25.06 -2.37 5.08
N ARG A 112 -24.13 -2.81 5.94
CA ARG A 112 -24.13 -2.48 7.36
C ARG A 112 -24.06 -0.97 7.60
N LEU A 113 -23.23 -0.27 6.83
CA LEU A 113 -23.13 1.18 6.91
C LEU A 113 -24.46 1.88 6.55
N ALA A 114 -25.14 1.42 5.50
CA ALA A 114 -26.47 1.93 5.15
C ALA A 114 -27.54 1.64 6.23
N GLU A 115 -27.45 0.49 6.92
CA GLU A 115 -28.30 0.20 8.08
C GLU A 115 -28.03 1.16 9.24
N ILE A 116 -26.77 1.44 9.54
CA ILE A 116 -26.41 2.38 10.61
C ILE A 116 -26.91 3.79 10.29
N LEU A 117 -26.60 4.31 9.10
CA LEU A 117 -26.95 5.70 8.75
C LEU A 117 -28.46 5.94 8.73
N PHE A 118 -29.23 5.04 8.16
CA PHE A 118 -30.65 5.28 7.91
C PHE A 118 -31.57 4.51 8.87
N GLY A 119 -31.08 3.44 9.48
CA GLY A 119 -31.80 2.64 10.46
C GLY A 119 -31.57 3.13 11.88
N ALA A 120 -30.30 3.25 12.31
CA ALA A 120 -29.95 3.66 13.67
C ALA A 120 -29.89 5.19 13.84
N LEU A 121 -29.25 5.90 12.91
CA LEU A 121 -29.07 7.36 12.98
C LEU A 121 -30.20 8.15 12.31
N HIS A 122 -31.14 7.47 11.66
CA HIS A 122 -32.31 8.06 10.98
C HIS A 122 -31.98 9.23 10.03
N LEU A 123 -30.81 9.21 9.37
CA LEU A 123 -30.39 10.28 8.47
C LEU A 123 -31.23 10.30 7.19
N HIS A 124 -31.35 11.49 6.59
CA HIS A 124 -31.96 11.61 5.27
C HIS A 124 -30.99 11.16 4.17
N PRO A 125 -31.43 10.38 3.17
CA PRO A 125 -30.56 9.94 2.09
C PRO A 125 -30.19 11.13 1.19
N LEU A 126 -28.92 11.21 0.78
CA LEU A 126 -28.34 12.28 -0.04
C LEU A 126 -28.06 11.76 -1.45
N ALA A 127 -28.15 12.63 -2.46
CA ALA A 127 -27.85 12.28 -3.84
C ALA A 127 -26.33 12.30 -4.12
N THR A 128 -25.63 11.25 -3.68
CA THR A 128 -24.17 11.09 -3.80
C THR A 128 -23.71 10.51 -5.15
N ALA A 129 -24.63 10.00 -5.97
CA ALA A 129 -24.30 9.33 -7.23
C ALA A 129 -23.48 10.22 -8.17
N GLY A 130 -22.31 9.70 -8.60
CA GLY A 130 -21.39 10.40 -9.49
C GLY A 130 -20.63 11.57 -8.85
N ARG A 131 -20.79 11.82 -7.54
CA ARG A 131 -20.02 12.83 -6.81
C ARG A 131 -18.70 12.24 -6.31
N GLN A 132 -17.68 13.10 -6.25
CA GLN A 132 -16.36 12.74 -5.74
C GLN A 132 -16.11 13.53 -4.44
N PRO A 133 -15.69 12.86 -3.36
CA PRO A 133 -15.30 13.54 -2.14
C PRO A 133 -13.96 14.26 -2.34
N THR A 134 -13.60 15.11 -1.38
CA THR A 134 -12.31 15.79 -1.40
C THR A 134 -11.21 14.87 -0.88
N TYR A 135 -10.07 14.85 -1.56
CA TYR A 135 -8.92 14.05 -1.19
C TYR A 135 -7.70 14.94 -0.93
N LEU A 136 -6.92 14.59 0.09
CA LEU A 136 -5.60 15.17 0.34
C LEU A 136 -4.68 14.92 -0.86
N PRO A 137 -3.84 15.88 -1.28
CA PRO A 137 -2.91 15.71 -2.38
C PRO A 137 -1.85 14.64 -2.06
N ALA A 138 -1.35 13.94 -3.08
CA ALA A 138 -0.41 12.81 -2.90
C ALA A 138 0.94 13.30 -2.37
N ILE A 139 1.29 14.52 -2.78
CA ILE A 139 2.51 15.23 -2.43
C ILE A 139 2.06 16.62 -1.95
N PRO A 140 2.41 17.05 -0.74
CA PRO A 140 2.10 18.39 -0.25
C PRO A 140 2.60 19.46 -1.22
N ALA A 141 1.87 20.56 -1.42
CA ALA A 141 2.23 21.61 -2.38
C ALA A 141 3.67 22.13 -2.18
N ALA A 142 4.08 22.36 -0.93
CA ALA A 142 5.44 22.77 -0.59
C ALA A 142 6.52 21.76 -1.02
N SER A 143 6.20 20.47 -1.03
CA SER A 143 7.09 19.41 -1.51
C SER A 143 7.08 19.29 -3.03
N GLN A 144 5.97 19.63 -3.68
CA GLN A 144 5.88 19.64 -5.14
C GLN A 144 6.82 20.68 -5.75
N ASP A 145 6.95 21.86 -5.16
CA ASP A 145 7.86 22.90 -5.67
C ASP A 145 9.32 22.50 -5.53
N ARG A 146 9.70 21.87 -4.42
CA ARG A 146 11.04 21.28 -4.24
C ARG A 146 11.30 20.18 -5.26
N LEU A 147 10.35 19.28 -5.49
CA LEU A 147 10.49 18.21 -6.48
C LEU A 147 10.59 18.76 -7.90
N ARG A 148 9.82 19.80 -8.24
CA ARG A 148 9.93 20.50 -9.53
C ARG A 148 11.30 21.15 -9.72
N ALA A 149 11.88 21.71 -8.67
CA ALA A 149 13.23 22.28 -8.71
C ALA A 149 14.33 21.22 -8.90
N LEU A 150 14.07 19.98 -8.48
CA LEU A 150 14.97 18.83 -8.68
C LEU A 150 14.79 18.13 -10.03
N LEU A 151 13.74 18.47 -10.80
CA LEU A 151 13.58 17.92 -12.15
C LEU A 151 14.72 18.46 -13.03
N PRO A 152 15.41 17.60 -13.79
CA PRO A 152 16.40 18.06 -14.74
C PRO A 152 15.72 19.07 -15.68
N THR A 153 16.29 20.27 -15.78
CA THR A 153 15.86 21.28 -16.72
C THR A 153 15.92 20.64 -18.11
N PRO A 154 14.84 20.63 -18.90
CA PRO A 154 14.90 20.02 -20.23
C PRO A 154 15.99 20.72 -21.02
N ASP A 155 17.09 20.01 -21.27
CA ASP A 155 18.14 20.47 -22.16
C ASP A 155 17.48 20.69 -23.53
N HIS A 156 17.39 21.95 -23.95
CA HIS A 156 16.92 22.35 -25.28
C HIS A 156 17.87 21.88 -26.42
N ARG A 157 18.69 20.86 -26.18
CA ARG A 157 19.77 20.40 -27.07
C ARG A 157 19.73 18.91 -27.42
N LEU A 158 18.58 18.26 -27.28
CA LEU A 158 18.36 17.04 -28.05
C LEU A 158 17.89 17.46 -29.45
N PRO A 159 18.70 17.27 -30.51
CA PRO A 159 18.19 17.44 -31.85
C PRO A 159 17.01 16.47 -32.01
N ALA A 160 15.86 17.02 -32.36
CA ALA A 160 14.71 16.23 -32.73
C ALA A 160 15.16 15.24 -33.80
N ARG A 161 15.23 13.96 -33.44
CA ARG A 161 15.40 12.90 -34.42
C ARG A 161 14.07 12.85 -35.16
N SER A 162 14.00 13.60 -36.25
CA SER A 162 12.87 13.62 -37.19
C SER A 162 12.73 12.23 -37.78
N VAL A 163 11.99 11.35 -37.10
CA VAL A 163 11.43 10.17 -37.72
C VAL A 163 10.26 10.69 -38.55
N PRO A 164 10.25 10.49 -39.88
CA PRO A 164 9.11 10.91 -40.70
C PRO A 164 7.92 10.00 -40.36
N THR A 165 6.95 10.53 -39.63
CA THR A 165 5.64 9.91 -39.43
C THR A 165 4.73 10.27 -40.61
N PRO A 166 4.07 9.32 -41.28
CA PRO A 166 3.00 9.63 -42.24
C PRO A 166 1.79 10.26 -41.52
N PRO A 167 0.90 10.97 -42.23
CA PRO A 167 -0.13 11.80 -41.62
C PRO A 167 -1.28 10.93 -41.13
N THR A 168 -1.31 10.66 -39.83
CA THR A 168 -2.53 10.23 -39.14
C THR A 168 -2.83 11.25 -38.07
N GLU A 169 -4.07 11.73 -38.07
CA GLU A 169 -4.64 12.76 -37.20
C GLU A 169 -4.20 12.62 -35.73
N PRO A 170 -3.98 13.73 -35.01
CA PRO A 170 -3.60 13.69 -33.61
C PRO A 170 -4.82 13.29 -32.77
N THR A 171 -5.02 11.99 -32.59
CA THR A 171 -5.77 11.49 -31.43
C THR A 171 -5.00 11.91 -30.20
N ALA A 172 -5.50 12.95 -29.52
CA ALA A 172 -4.99 13.38 -28.22
C ALA A 172 -4.83 12.13 -27.34
N PRO A 173 -3.68 11.93 -26.66
CA PRO A 173 -3.51 10.77 -25.79
C PRO A 173 -4.59 10.84 -24.72
N THR A 174 -5.59 9.95 -24.82
CA THR A 174 -6.58 9.73 -23.78
C THR A 174 -5.82 9.44 -22.50
N ALA A 175 -5.86 10.37 -21.55
CA ALA A 175 -5.30 10.14 -20.22
C ALA A 175 -5.90 8.83 -19.70
N PRO A 176 -5.09 7.88 -19.20
CA PRO A 176 -5.63 6.66 -18.63
C PRO A 176 -6.66 7.04 -17.57
N PRO A 177 -7.77 6.29 -17.41
CA PRO A 177 -8.77 6.59 -16.41
C PRO A 177 -8.08 6.64 -15.04
N THR A 178 -7.99 7.83 -14.47
CA THR A 178 -7.37 8.03 -13.17
C THR A 178 -8.17 7.24 -12.15
N ARG A 179 -7.62 6.12 -11.67
CA ARG A 179 -8.21 5.35 -10.57
C ARG A 179 -8.51 6.33 -9.43
N PRO A 180 -9.70 6.28 -8.81
CA PRO A 180 -10.01 7.18 -7.71
C PRO A 180 -8.97 7.02 -6.60
N PRO A 181 -8.55 8.11 -5.93
CA PRO A 181 -7.60 8.02 -4.83
C PRO A 181 -8.10 7.07 -3.74
N PRO A 182 -7.19 6.41 -3.00
CA PRO A 182 -7.58 5.49 -1.96
C PRO A 182 -8.29 6.21 -0.80
N VAL A 183 -9.17 5.49 -0.11
CA VAL A 183 -10.08 6.01 0.94
C VAL A 183 -9.33 6.67 2.11
N TRP A 184 -8.13 6.21 2.46
CA TRP A 184 -7.31 6.84 3.50
C TRP A 184 -6.80 8.24 3.16
N ARG A 185 -6.97 8.69 1.92
CA ARG A 185 -6.67 10.07 1.50
C ARG A 185 -7.86 10.99 1.53
N LEU A 186 -9.03 10.55 1.99
CA LEU A 186 -10.17 11.45 2.17
C LEU A 186 -9.77 12.59 3.10
N ASP A 187 -10.02 13.82 2.67
CA ASP A 187 -9.80 14.99 3.50
C ASP A 187 -11.03 15.17 4.41
N LEU A 188 -10.91 14.75 5.66
CA LEU A 188 -12.00 14.79 6.63
C LEU A 188 -12.34 16.23 7.06
N ASP A 189 -11.46 17.20 6.82
CA ASP A 189 -11.63 18.58 7.28
C ASP A 189 -12.01 19.53 6.14
N ALA A 190 -11.98 19.04 4.89
CA ALA A 190 -12.48 19.76 3.74
C ALA A 190 -13.99 20.08 3.87
N PRO A 191 -14.43 21.26 3.40
CA PRO A 191 -15.84 21.62 3.42
C PRO A 191 -16.66 20.68 2.53
N VAL A 192 -17.71 20.10 3.10
CA VAL A 192 -18.62 19.21 2.37
C VAL A 192 -19.64 20.05 1.60
N PRO A 193 -19.75 19.89 0.26
CA PRO A 193 -20.75 20.62 -0.51
C PRO A 193 -22.16 20.17 -0.12
N PRO A 194 -23.13 21.08 -0.01
CA PRO A 194 -24.51 20.72 0.29
C PRO A 194 -25.06 19.86 -0.86
N LEU A 195 -25.59 18.68 -0.53
CA LEU A 195 -26.21 17.78 -1.49
C LEU A 195 -27.73 17.78 -1.34
N PRO A 196 -28.48 17.68 -2.45
CA PRO A 196 -29.92 17.48 -2.38
C PRO A 196 -30.26 16.10 -1.83
N ARG A 197 -31.46 15.96 -1.28
CA ARG A 197 -31.98 14.67 -0.81
C ARG A 197 -32.14 13.72 -2.00
N ALA A 198 -31.74 12.46 -1.80
CA ALA A 198 -32.02 11.41 -2.76
C ALA A 198 -33.50 11.01 -2.70
N ARG A 199 -34.02 10.55 -3.85
CA ARG A 199 -35.42 10.11 -3.97
C ARG A 199 -35.72 8.80 -3.23
N SER A 200 -34.70 7.96 -3.04
CA SER A 200 -34.82 6.65 -2.41
C SER A 200 -33.67 6.41 -1.45
N ARG A 201 -33.94 5.66 -0.37
CA ARG A 201 -32.91 5.18 0.55
C ARG A 201 -32.01 4.17 -0.18
N PRO A 202 -30.69 4.42 -0.28
CA PRO A 202 -29.79 3.44 -0.86
C PRO A 202 -29.63 2.24 0.09
N LYS A 203 -29.51 1.05 -0.48
CA LYS A 203 -29.30 -0.21 0.28
C LYS A 203 -27.85 -0.38 0.75
N GLN A 204 -26.92 0.34 0.12
CA GLN A 204 -25.49 0.30 0.39
C GLN A 204 -24.95 1.71 0.35
N VAL A 205 -23.98 2.01 1.22
CA VAL A 205 -23.24 3.26 1.23
C VAL A 205 -21.76 2.91 1.33
N THR A 206 -20.94 3.42 0.42
CA THR A 206 -19.49 3.22 0.44
C THR A 206 -18.78 4.22 1.36
N LEU A 207 -17.55 3.93 1.79
CA LEU A 207 -16.76 4.86 2.61
C LEU A 207 -16.53 6.23 1.94
N PRO A 208 -16.26 6.33 0.62
CA PRO A 208 -16.25 7.63 -0.07
C PRO A 208 -17.59 8.37 0.01
N GLU A 209 -18.72 7.67 -0.04
CA GLU A 209 -20.04 8.31 0.04
C GLU A 209 -20.38 8.76 1.47
N LEU A 210 -19.90 8.03 2.48
CA LEU A 210 -20.03 8.39 3.89
C LEU A 210 -19.46 9.78 4.18
N TRP A 211 -18.42 10.20 3.46
CA TRP A 211 -17.82 11.53 3.58
C TRP A 211 -18.85 12.66 3.38
N PHE A 212 -19.83 12.49 2.48
CA PHE A 212 -20.87 13.50 2.25
C PHE A 212 -21.83 13.65 3.45
N TYR A 213 -21.83 12.70 4.37
CA TYR A 213 -22.67 12.71 5.57
C TYR A 213 -21.95 13.31 6.79
N LEU A 214 -20.68 13.71 6.69
CA LEU A 214 -19.93 14.32 7.79
C LEU A 214 -20.68 15.45 8.53
N PRO A 215 -21.37 16.40 7.85
CA PRO A 215 -22.11 17.46 8.54
C PRO A 215 -23.47 17.02 9.11
N SER A 216 -23.91 15.79 8.80
CA SER A 216 -25.26 15.33 9.15
C SER A 216 -25.39 14.81 10.57
N HIS A 217 -24.31 14.24 11.15
CA HIS A 217 -24.32 13.69 12.51
C HIS A 217 -22.90 13.52 13.05
N GLU A 218 -22.70 13.75 14.36
CA GLU A 218 -21.41 13.64 15.05
C GLU A 218 -20.73 12.26 14.94
N LEU A 219 -21.49 11.17 14.86
CA LEU A 219 -20.97 9.79 14.79
C LEU A 219 -20.45 9.42 13.39
N VAL A 220 -20.74 10.23 12.36
CA VAL A 220 -20.30 9.93 11.00
C VAL A 220 -18.79 10.04 10.86
N ARG A 221 -18.16 11.02 11.52
CA ARG A 221 -16.70 11.18 11.48
C ARG A 221 -15.98 9.99 12.13
N PRO A 222 -16.31 9.57 13.38
CA PRO A 222 -15.75 8.36 13.96
C PRO A 222 -16.02 7.09 13.15
N LEU A 223 -17.21 6.95 12.53
CA LEU A 223 -17.53 5.82 11.64
C LEU A 223 -16.62 5.80 10.41
N LEU A 224 -16.38 6.97 9.80
CA LEU A 224 -15.51 7.08 8.63
C LEU A 224 -14.05 6.83 9.00
N GLU A 225 -13.60 7.34 10.14
CA GLU A 225 -12.26 7.04 10.68
C GLU A 225 -12.08 5.54 10.88
N LEU A 226 -13.02 4.87 11.56
CA LEU A 226 -12.98 3.42 11.75
C LEU A 226 -12.97 2.68 10.41
N GLY A 227 -13.80 3.09 9.45
CA GLY A 227 -13.85 2.49 8.12
C GLY A 227 -12.53 2.62 7.38
N ILE A 228 -11.89 3.79 7.43
CA ILE A 228 -10.54 4.01 6.91
C ILE A 228 -9.57 3.03 7.57
N LEU A 229 -9.54 2.92 8.89
CA LEU A 229 -8.62 2.02 9.59
C LEU A 229 -8.84 0.54 9.25
N GLU A 230 -10.09 0.12 9.01
CA GLU A 230 -10.42 -1.26 8.62
C GLU A 230 -9.93 -1.63 7.22
N VAL A 231 -9.95 -0.68 6.27
CA VAL A 231 -9.51 -0.92 4.88
C VAL A 231 -8.06 -0.52 4.61
N SER A 232 -7.44 0.25 5.50
CA SER A 232 -6.07 0.78 5.35
C SER A 232 -5.02 -0.14 5.95
N VAL A 233 -5.13 -1.43 5.62
CA VAL A 233 -4.17 -2.44 6.06
C VAL A 233 -3.01 -2.48 5.06
N MET A 234 -1.78 -2.55 5.55
CA MET A 234 -0.62 -2.73 4.67
C MET A 234 -0.79 -4.04 3.88
N PRO A 235 -0.78 -4.01 2.54
CA PRO A 235 -0.98 -5.22 1.75
C PRO A 235 0.22 -6.16 1.93
N VAL A 236 -0.06 -7.40 2.35
CA VAL A 236 0.93 -8.47 2.44
C VAL A 236 0.74 -9.39 1.25
N LEU A 237 1.79 -9.57 0.44
CA LEU A 237 1.74 -10.40 -0.75
C LEU A 237 1.69 -11.90 -0.41
N PRO A 238 0.89 -12.70 -1.14
CA PRO A 238 0.86 -14.15 -0.98
C PRO A 238 2.17 -14.78 -1.46
N PRO A 239 2.48 -16.03 -1.05
CA PRO A 239 3.77 -16.68 -1.33
C PRO A 239 4.18 -16.68 -2.81
N GLY A 240 3.24 -16.88 -3.74
CA GLY A 240 3.52 -16.87 -5.17
C GLY A 240 3.92 -15.50 -5.73
N ALA A 241 3.33 -14.42 -5.22
CA ALA A 241 3.71 -13.06 -5.57
C ALA A 241 5.04 -12.67 -4.89
N PHE A 242 5.22 -13.06 -3.64
CA PHE A 242 6.49 -12.88 -2.92
C PHE A 242 7.67 -13.54 -3.65
N ALA A 243 7.49 -14.76 -4.17
CA ALA A 243 8.53 -15.46 -4.93
C ALA A 243 8.99 -14.63 -6.14
N LYS A 244 8.05 -14.00 -6.88
CA LYS A 244 8.38 -13.11 -7.99
C LYS A 244 9.23 -11.92 -7.54
N VAL A 245 8.91 -11.28 -6.40
CA VAL A 245 9.71 -10.17 -5.84
C VAL A 245 11.10 -10.61 -5.44
N ARG A 246 11.23 -11.75 -4.74
CA ARG A 246 12.51 -12.35 -4.34
C ARG A 246 13.42 -12.62 -5.54
N ASP A 247 12.82 -13.14 -6.61
CA ASP A 247 13.53 -13.53 -7.83
C ASP A 247 13.83 -12.32 -8.74
N GLY A 248 13.48 -11.10 -8.31
CA GLY A 248 13.77 -9.84 -9.01
C GLY A 248 12.69 -9.39 -10.00
N GLY A 249 11.58 -10.11 -10.07
CA GLY A 249 10.41 -9.72 -10.84
C GLY A 249 9.62 -8.57 -10.20
N GLN A 250 8.99 -7.75 -11.03
CA GLN A 250 8.06 -6.72 -10.57
C GLN A 250 6.71 -7.37 -10.25
N THR A 251 6.22 -7.21 -9.01
CA THR A 251 4.81 -7.43 -8.70
C THR A 251 4.10 -6.11 -8.65
N GLY A 252 2.97 -6.03 -9.37
CA GLY A 252 2.18 -4.81 -9.54
C GLY A 252 1.82 -4.09 -8.24
N GLY A 253 1.78 -4.71 -7.05
CA GLY A 253 1.43 -3.99 -5.82
C GLY A 253 2.41 -2.88 -5.40
N LEU A 254 3.72 -3.05 -5.63
CA LEU A 254 4.69 -1.97 -5.39
C LEU A 254 4.66 -0.95 -6.54
N THR A 255 4.47 -1.43 -7.77
CA THR A 255 4.32 -0.57 -8.96
C THR A 255 3.06 0.29 -8.84
N ASP A 256 1.94 -0.25 -8.38
CA ASP A 256 0.66 0.42 -8.09
C ASP A 256 0.85 1.45 -6.97
N TRP A 257 1.63 1.12 -5.93
CA TRP A 257 2.00 2.11 -4.90
C TRP A 257 2.86 3.23 -5.48
N ILE A 258 3.87 2.93 -6.28
CA ILE A 258 4.73 3.93 -6.97
C ILE A 258 3.91 4.75 -7.99
N GLU A 259 3.00 4.14 -8.73
CA GLU A 259 2.12 4.77 -9.73
C GLU A 259 1.01 5.60 -9.05
N SER A 260 0.61 5.23 -7.82
CA SER A 260 -0.27 6.07 -6.99
C SER A 260 0.41 7.36 -6.52
N VAL A 261 1.74 7.43 -6.57
CA VAL A 261 2.53 8.66 -6.47
C VAL A 261 2.50 9.37 -7.82
N THR A 262 1.35 9.94 -8.18
CA THR A 262 1.24 10.80 -9.35
C THR A 262 1.96 12.13 -9.11
N PHE A 263 3.06 12.36 -9.83
CA PHE A 263 3.63 13.69 -9.97
C PHE A 263 2.75 14.51 -10.92
N PRO A 264 2.35 15.74 -10.57
CA PRO A 264 1.59 16.57 -11.50
C PRO A 264 2.43 16.83 -12.75
N ARG A 265 2.00 16.27 -13.89
CA ARG A 265 2.55 16.65 -15.20
C ARG A 265 2.30 18.14 -15.37
N GLY A 266 3.38 18.91 -15.43
CA GLY A 266 3.30 20.35 -15.63
C GLY A 266 2.37 20.67 -16.78
N SER A 267 1.33 21.45 -16.51
CA SER A 267 0.49 22.04 -17.54
C SER A 267 1.40 22.83 -18.47
N ARG A 268 1.53 22.38 -19.73
CA ARG A 268 1.96 23.28 -20.79
C ARG A 268 0.91 24.38 -20.83
N LYS A 269 1.22 25.54 -20.25
CA LYS A 269 0.48 26.76 -20.55
C LYS A 269 0.56 26.94 -22.06
N ALA A 270 -0.59 26.85 -22.73
CA ALA A 270 -0.72 27.33 -24.09
C ALA A 270 -0.30 28.80 -24.08
N ALA A 271 0.63 29.17 -24.97
CA ALA A 271 0.95 30.56 -25.21
C ALA A 271 -0.31 31.25 -25.79
N PRO A 272 -0.67 32.45 -25.33
CA PRO A 272 -1.72 33.24 -25.97
C PRO A 272 -1.28 33.66 -27.39
N PRO A 273 -2.24 33.96 -28.28
CA PRO A 273 -2.01 34.17 -29.72
C PRO A 273 -1.06 35.33 -30.03
#